data_AF-A0A3N5R1J7-F1
#
_entry.id   AF-A0A3N5R1J7-F1
#
_cell.length_a   1.000
_cell.length_b   1.000
_cell.length_c   1.000
_cell.angle_alpha   90.00
_cell.angle_beta   90.00
_cell.angle_gamma   90.00
#
_symmetry.space_group_name_H-M   'P 1'
#
loop_
_entity.id
_entity.type
_entity.pdbx_description
1 polymer ?
#
loop_
_entity_poly.entity_id
_entity_poly.type
_entity_poly.pdbx_seq_one_letter_code
_entity_poly.pdbx_strand_id
1 'polypeptide(L)'
;YLTIELKGSIPEDLRPQIGEWVFGCDVCQQVCPWNQRFADPSGEASLAGEQLFSPRAGVPRPDLIDEITISPEEFNQKFKKSPIKRAKRRGYLRSAAVVIANTTRKGDRRAEEALQRAALDPEPLIREHAAWAFEKITKPEQ
;
A
#
# COMPACT_ATOMS: atom_id res chain seq x y z
N TYR A 1 0.65 12.40 1.07
CA TYR A 1 1.88 12.58 1.87
C TYR A 1 2.22 11.34 2.69
N LEU A 2 1.34 10.86 3.57
CA LEU A 2 1.61 9.76 4.52
C LEU A 2 2.19 8.49 3.88
N THR A 3 1.67 8.06 2.72
CA THR A 3 2.05 6.81 2.06
C THR A 3 3.29 6.91 1.15
N ILE A 4 3.79 8.14 0.89
CA ILE A 4 4.91 8.38 -0.05
C ILE A 4 6.09 9.08 0.63
N GLU A 5 5.83 10.25 1.22
CA GLU A 5 6.87 11.18 1.65
C GLU A 5 7.30 10.96 3.10
N LEU A 6 6.34 10.63 3.98
CA LEU A 6 6.62 10.40 5.39
C LEU A 6 7.64 9.26 5.55
N LYS A 7 8.74 9.54 6.24
CA LYS A 7 9.83 8.56 6.47
C LYS A 7 9.72 7.82 7.81
N GLY A 8 8.92 8.34 8.74
CA GLY A 8 8.71 7.78 10.08
C GLY A 8 7.39 7.02 10.22
N SER A 9 6.96 6.87 11.47
CA SER A 9 5.69 6.21 11.80
C SER A 9 4.48 7.04 11.40
N ILE A 10 3.44 6.37 10.91
CA ILE A 10 2.13 6.99 10.67
C ILE A 10 1.44 7.11 12.03
N PRO A 11 1.00 8.31 12.45
CA PRO A 11 0.22 8.48 13.68
C PRO A 11 -0.98 7.53 13.74
N GLU A 12 -1.21 6.89 14.88
CA GLU A 12 -2.21 5.81 15.00
C GLU A 12 -3.63 6.24 14.66
N ASP A 13 -4.00 7.49 14.97
CA ASP A 13 -5.28 8.13 14.66
C ASP A 13 -5.49 8.35 13.15
N LEU A 14 -4.41 8.41 12.37
CA LEU A 14 -4.45 8.55 10.92
C LEU A 14 -4.42 7.20 10.18
N ARG A 15 -4.00 6.11 10.83
CA ARG A 15 -3.89 4.78 10.19
C ARG A 15 -5.23 4.30 9.61
N PRO A 16 -6.39 4.39 10.30
CA PRO A 16 -7.67 3.99 9.73
C PRO A 16 -8.10 4.84 8.53
N GLN A 17 -7.71 6.13 8.50
CA GLN A 17 -8.10 7.07 7.44
C GLN A 17 -7.37 6.82 6.11
N ILE A 18 -6.30 6.00 6.12
CA ILE A 18 -5.60 5.59 4.91
C ILE A 18 -6.48 4.67 4.04
N GLY A 19 -7.42 3.92 4.62
CA GLY A 19 -8.29 3.01 3.88
C GLY A 19 -7.48 1.95 3.12
N GLU A 20 -7.77 1.77 1.83
CA GLU A 20 -7.12 0.80 0.94
C GLU A 20 -5.87 1.34 0.20
N TRP A 21 -5.45 2.58 0.48
CA TRP A 21 -4.43 3.27 -0.30
C TRP A 21 -3.01 2.94 0.17
N VAL A 22 -2.38 1.91 -0.41
CA VAL A 22 -0.99 1.54 -0.06
C VAL A 22 0.06 2.56 -0.56
N PHE A 23 -0.22 3.27 -1.65
CA PHE A 23 0.67 4.26 -2.24
C PHE A 23 -0.14 5.37 -2.92
N GLY A 24 0.09 6.62 -2.52
CA GLY A 24 -0.70 7.76 -3.02
C GLY A 24 -2.13 7.80 -2.48
N CYS A 25 -2.95 8.66 -3.06
CA CYS A 25 -4.40 8.77 -2.87
C CYS A 25 -4.95 9.62 -4.00
N ASP A 26 -5.98 9.13 -4.69
CA ASP A 26 -6.59 9.83 -5.83
C ASP A 26 -8.00 10.34 -5.54
N VAL A 27 -8.46 10.29 -4.29
CA VAL A 27 -9.82 10.70 -3.91
C VAL A 27 -10.13 12.13 -4.37
N CYS A 28 -9.19 13.07 -4.22
CA CYS A 28 -9.40 14.45 -4.67
C CYS A 28 -9.55 14.57 -6.19
N GLN A 29 -8.90 13.70 -6.97
CA GLN A 29 -9.04 13.65 -8.42
C GLN A 29 -10.34 12.96 -8.83
N GLN A 30 -10.74 11.90 -8.13
CA GLN A 30 -11.94 11.11 -8.41
C GLN A 30 -13.24 11.89 -8.13
N VAL A 31 -13.25 12.72 -7.08
CA VAL A 31 -14.42 13.56 -6.75
C VAL A 31 -14.44 14.89 -7.50
N CYS A 32 -13.40 15.21 -8.27
CA CYS A 32 -13.29 16.47 -9.00
C CYS A 32 -14.34 16.52 -10.14
N PRO A 33 -15.29 17.49 -10.15
CA PRO A 33 -16.30 17.58 -11.20
C PRO A 33 -15.70 17.79 -12.60
N TRP A 34 -14.52 18.42 -12.68
CA TRP A 34 -13.81 18.58 -13.94
C TRP A 34 -13.32 17.24 -14.48
N ASN A 35 -12.63 16.45 -13.65
CA ASN A 35 -12.14 15.14 -14.06
C ASN A 35 -13.28 14.17 -14.40
N GLN A 36 -14.38 14.20 -13.65
CA GLN A 36 -15.55 13.39 -13.96
C GLN A 36 -16.17 13.71 -15.33
N ARG A 37 -16.05 14.97 -15.80
CA ARG A 37 -16.64 15.41 -17.07
C ARG A 37 -15.67 15.33 -18.25
N PHE A 38 -14.38 15.51 -18.01
CA PHE A 38 -13.41 15.79 -19.07
C PHE A 38 -12.16 14.92 -19.04
N ALA A 39 -11.94 14.09 -18.01
CA ALA A 39 -10.80 13.17 -18.02
C ALA A 39 -11.08 11.99 -18.97
N ASP A 40 -10.03 11.51 -19.62
CA ASP A 40 -10.09 10.27 -20.39
C ASP A 40 -10.27 9.09 -19.41
N PRO A 41 -11.40 8.36 -19.49
CA PRO A 41 -11.69 7.26 -18.57
C PRO A 41 -10.72 6.08 -18.73
N SER A 42 -10.00 5.98 -19.85
CA SER A 42 -8.97 4.94 -20.04
C SER A 42 -7.72 5.20 -19.18
N GLY A 43 -7.44 6.47 -18.83
CA GLY A 43 -6.18 6.87 -18.19
C GLY A 43 -4.94 6.64 -19.07
N GLU A 44 -5.13 6.28 -20.34
CA GLU A 44 -4.06 5.97 -21.28
C GLU A 44 -3.68 7.22 -22.05
N ALA A 45 -2.63 7.92 -21.63
CA ALA A 45 -2.02 8.90 -22.53
C ALA A 45 -1.28 8.14 -23.65
N SER A 46 -1.88 8.16 -24.85
CA SER A 46 -1.23 7.70 -26.08
C SER A 46 -0.37 8.83 -26.65
N LEU A 47 0.94 8.59 -26.77
CA LEU A 47 1.80 9.36 -27.67
C LEU A 47 2.18 8.42 -28.81
N ALA A 48 1.88 8.82 -30.05
CA ALA A 48 2.26 8.09 -31.26
C ALA A 48 1.81 6.62 -31.33
N GLY A 49 0.67 6.27 -30.71
CA GLY A 49 0.09 4.92 -30.79
C GLY A 49 0.65 3.92 -29.78
N GLU A 50 1.60 4.32 -28.94
CA GLU A 50 2.10 3.51 -27.83
C GLU A 50 1.35 3.84 -26.53
N GLN A 51 0.86 2.80 -25.84
CA GLN A 51 0.30 2.91 -24.50
C GLN A 51 1.43 3.13 -23.47
N LEU A 52 1.81 4.39 -23.25
CA LEU A 52 2.96 4.74 -22.40
C LEU A 52 2.68 4.61 -20.90
N PHE A 53 1.40 4.64 -20.49
CA PHE A 53 0.99 4.72 -19.08
C PHE A 53 0.13 3.54 -18.61
N SER A 54 0.03 2.48 -19.41
CA SER A 54 -0.71 1.28 -19.00
C SER A 54 -0.04 0.63 -17.78
N PRO A 55 -0.80 0.33 -16.71
CA PRO A 55 -0.25 -0.38 -15.57
C PRO A 55 0.33 -1.73 -15.99
N ARG A 56 1.51 -2.08 -15.47
CA ARG A 56 2.05 -3.43 -15.65
C ARG A 56 1.11 -4.45 -15.00
N ALA A 57 0.88 -5.58 -15.67
CA ALA A 57 0.05 -6.66 -15.13
C ALA A 57 0.47 -7.02 -13.69
N GLY A 58 -0.50 -7.17 -12.79
CA GLY A 58 -0.28 -7.51 -11.37
C GLY A 58 0.17 -6.38 -10.44
N VAL A 59 0.34 -5.14 -10.94
CA VAL A 59 0.66 -3.96 -10.12
C VAL A 59 -0.56 -3.17 -9.59
N PRO A 60 -1.72 -3.08 -10.29
CA PRO A 60 -2.82 -2.21 -9.85
C PRO A 60 -3.45 -2.59 -8.51
N ARG A 61 -3.48 -3.89 -8.18
CA ARG A 61 -4.02 -4.42 -6.92
C ARG A 61 -3.18 -5.61 -6.46
N PRO A 62 -2.02 -5.37 -5.83
CA PRO A 62 -1.21 -6.46 -5.31
C PRO A 62 -1.92 -7.11 -4.13
N ASP A 63 -1.72 -8.41 -3.94
CA ASP A 63 -2.11 -9.08 -2.70
C ASP A 63 -1.14 -8.65 -1.59
N LEU A 64 -1.59 -7.72 -0.75
CA LEU A 64 -0.72 -7.14 0.28
C LEU A 64 -0.30 -8.16 1.35
N ILE A 65 -1.06 -9.25 1.52
CA ILE A 65 -0.70 -10.32 2.45
C ILE A 65 0.54 -11.07 1.96
N ASP A 66 0.71 -11.22 0.65
CA ASP A 66 1.95 -11.75 0.07
C ASP A 66 3.08 -10.72 0.06
N GLU A 67 2.74 -9.46 -0.22
CA GLU A 67 3.74 -8.40 -0.34
C GLU A 67 4.38 -8.03 1.00
N ILE A 68 3.69 -8.18 2.13
CA ILE A 68 4.17 -7.66 3.41
C ILE A 68 5.50 -8.28 3.86
N THR A 69 5.87 -9.44 3.29
CA THR A 69 7.11 -10.17 3.59
C THR A 69 8.18 -10.09 2.52
N ILE A 70 8.02 -9.29 1.45
CA ILE A 70 9.01 -9.21 0.36
C ILE A 70 10.37 -8.72 0.87
N SER A 71 11.45 -9.27 0.33
CA SER A 71 12.82 -8.88 0.59
C SER A 71 13.19 -7.53 -0.05
N PRO A 72 14.29 -6.88 0.39
CA PRO A 72 14.87 -5.73 -0.30
C PRO A 72 15.16 -5.99 -1.79
N GLU A 73 15.62 -7.18 -2.13
CA GLU A 73 15.98 -7.60 -3.49
C GLU A 73 14.72 -7.72 -4.36
N GLU A 74 13.70 -8.43 -3.88
CA GLU A 74 12.41 -8.59 -4.58
C GLU A 74 11.72 -7.24 -4.77
N PHE A 75 11.68 -6.39 -3.74
CA PHE A 75 11.14 -5.03 -3.85
C PHE A 75 11.85 -4.23 -4.94
N ASN A 76 13.18 -4.31 -4.99
CA ASN A 76 13.98 -3.56 -5.96
C ASN A 76 13.78 -4.02 -7.40
N GLN A 77 13.61 -5.34 -7.60
CA GLN A 77 13.33 -5.94 -8.90
C GLN A 77 11.91 -5.61 -9.34
N LYS A 78 10.91 -5.88 -8.48
CA LYS A 78 9.48 -5.69 -8.76
C LYS A 78 9.14 -4.25 -9.10
N PHE A 79 9.61 -3.30 -8.29
CA PHE A 79 9.31 -1.87 -8.47
C PHE A 79 10.39 -1.13 -9.29
N LYS A 80 11.18 -1.84 -10.11
CA LYS A 80 12.15 -1.19 -11.00
C LYS A 80 11.45 -0.24 -11.98
N LYS A 81 11.95 1.00 -12.04
CA LYS A 81 11.36 2.12 -12.80
C LYS A 81 9.90 2.45 -12.40
N SER A 82 9.51 2.19 -11.15
CA SER A 82 8.19 2.58 -10.61
C SER A 82 8.31 3.74 -9.63
N PRO A 83 7.36 4.70 -9.62
CA PRO A 83 7.27 5.74 -8.59
C PRO A 83 7.24 5.21 -7.16
N ILE A 84 6.80 3.98 -6.94
CA ILE A 84 6.77 3.30 -5.63
C ILE A 84 8.15 3.28 -4.96
N LYS A 85 9.24 3.30 -5.76
CA LYS A 85 10.60 3.40 -5.20
C LYS A 85 10.85 4.66 -4.36
N ARG A 86 10.05 5.71 -4.52
CA ARG A 86 10.12 6.93 -3.70
C ARG A 86 9.77 6.68 -2.23
N ALA A 87 8.82 5.77 -1.96
CA ALA A 87 8.48 5.33 -0.60
C ALA A 87 9.56 4.42 0.00
N LYS A 88 10.36 3.76 -0.85
CA LYS A 88 11.28 2.66 -0.50
C LYS A 88 10.54 1.46 0.11
N ARG A 89 11.23 0.33 0.27
CA ARG A 89 10.66 -0.89 0.89
C ARG A 89 10.02 -0.58 2.24
N ARG A 90 10.75 0.10 3.12
CA ARG A 90 10.25 0.43 4.47
C ARG A 90 8.93 1.23 4.46
N GLY A 91 8.81 2.24 3.60
CA GLY A 91 7.60 3.06 3.52
C GLY A 91 6.44 2.31 2.87
N TYR A 92 6.73 1.47 1.87
CA TYR A 92 5.75 0.61 1.22
C TYR A 92 5.19 -0.43 2.21
N LEU A 93 6.05 -1.20 2.89
CA LEU A 93 5.62 -2.25 3.83
C LEU A 93 4.95 -1.68 5.08
N ARG A 94 5.40 -0.51 5.58
CA ARG A 94 4.69 0.24 6.62
C ARG A 94 3.25 0.54 6.20
N SER A 95 3.06 1.04 4.97
CA SER A 95 1.73 1.40 4.47
C SER A 95 0.90 0.15 4.17
N ALA A 96 1.53 -0.94 3.69
CA ALA A 96 0.88 -2.22 3.46
C ALA A 96 0.34 -2.82 4.76
N ALA A 97 1.10 -2.80 5.86
CA ALA A 97 0.60 -3.26 7.16
C ALA A 97 -0.67 -2.51 7.60
N VAL A 98 -0.69 -1.19 7.41
CA VAL A 98 -1.87 -0.37 7.71
C VAL A 98 -3.06 -0.74 6.83
N VAL A 99 -2.85 -0.89 5.52
CA VAL A 99 -3.93 -1.28 4.61
C VAL A 99 -4.47 -2.66 4.93
N ILE A 100 -3.60 -3.65 5.20
CA ILE A 100 -4.03 -5.00 5.62
C ILE A 100 -4.95 -4.90 6.85
N ALA A 101 -4.57 -4.12 7.87
CA ALA A 101 -5.41 -3.94 9.05
C ALA A 101 -6.78 -3.29 8.74
N ASN A 102 -6.83 -2.39 7.75
CA ASN A 102 -8.04 -1.67 7.37
C ASN A 102 -8.98 -2.51 6.47
N THR A 103 -8.44 -3.44 5.68
CA THR A 103 -9.20 -4.15 4.64
C THR A 103 -9.45 -5.62 4.93
N THR A 104 -8.64 -6.24 5.80
CA THR A 104 -8.74 -7.67 6.09
C THR A 104 -9.81 -7.96 7.13
N ARG A 105 -10.57 -9.04 6.91
CA ARG A 105 -11.55 -9.54 7.89
C ARG A 105 -10.82 -10.06 9.13
N LYS A 106 -11.35 -9.74 10.32
CA LYS A 106 -10.86 -10.31 11.58
C LYS A 106 -10.86 -11.84 11.55
N GLY A 107 -9.80 -12.45 12.07
CA GLY A 107 -9.59 -13.90 12.06
C GLY A 107 -9.07 -14.49 10.73
N ASP A 108 -8.61 -13.66 9.79
CA ASP A 108 -7.90 -14.14 8.60
C ASP A 108 -6.51 -14.65 8.98
N ARG A 109 -6.41 -15.98 9.10
CA ARG A 109 -5.18 -16.69 9.47
C ARG A 109 -4.00 -16.37 8.56
N ARG A 110 -4.22 -16.14 7.26
CA ARG A 110 -3.14 -15.86 6.30
C ARG A 110 -2.56 -14.48 6.56
N ALA A 111 -3.42 -13.49 6.84
CA ALA A 111 -2.99 -12.15 7.20
C ALA A 111 -2.28 -12.12 8.56
N GLU A 112 -2.81 -12.85 9.55
CA GLU A 112 -2.19 -13.00 10.87
C GLU A 112 -0.76 -13.55 10.75
N GLU A 113 -0.56 -14.66 10.04
CA GLU A 113 0.75 -15.27 9.83
C GLU A 113 1.72 -14.35 9.07
N ALA A 114 1.23 -13.60 8.08
CA ALA A 114 2.05 -12.67 7.32
C ALA A 114 2.50 -11.47 8.17
N LEU A 115 1.60 -10.92 8.99
CA LEU A 115 1.90 -9.82 9.90
C LEU A 115 2.82 -10.24 11.04
N GLN A 116 2.67 -11.46 11.57
CA GLN A 116 3.62 -12.02 12.55
C GLN A 116 5.03 -12.12 11.97
N ARG A 117 5.17 -12.60 10.73
CA ARG A 117 6.46 -12.64 10.03
C ARG A 117 7.04 -11.24 9.83
N ALA A 118 6.22 -10.28 9.39
CA ALA A 118 6.64 -8.89 9.21
C ALA A 118 7.00 -8.20 10.53
N ALA A 119 6.40 -8.60 11.66
CA ALA A 119 6.75 -8.12 12.99
C ALA A 119 8.18 -8.54 13.44
N LEU A 120 8.82 -9.47 12.72
CA LEU A 120 10.20 -9.90 12.94
C LEU A 120 11.21 -9.24 11.97
N ASP A 121 10.77 -8.34 11.09
CA ASP A 121 11.64 -7.68 10.10
C ASP A 121 12.79 -6.91 10.77
N PRO A 122 14.02 -6.88 10.22
CA PRO A 122 15.12 -6.09 10.78
C PRO A 122 14.84 -4.59 10.86
N GLU A 123 13.96 -4.04 10.01
CA GLU A 123 13.57 -2.63 10.02
C GLU A 123 12.53 -2.33 11.14
N PRO A 124 12.87 -1.47 12.13
CA PRO A 124 11.97 -1.15 13.23
C PRO A 124 10.62 -0.59 12.80
N LEU A 125 10.60 0.22 11.74
CA LEU A 125 9.38 0.85 11.24
C LEU A 125 8.36 -0.19 10.73
N ILE A 126 8.85 -1.25 10.08
CA ILE A 126 8.00 -2.34 9.60
C ILE A 126 7.45 -3.12 10.79
N ARG A 127 8.32 -3.48 11.76
CA ARG A 127 7.90 -4.23 12.96
C ARG A 127 6.77 -3.54 13.72
N GLU A 128 6.92 -2.24 13.96
CA GLU A 128 5.95 -1.43 14.67
C GLU A 128 4.55 -1.49 14.02
N HIS A 129 4.49 -1.31 12.71
CA HIS A 129 3.21 -1.25 11.99
C HIS A 129 2.61 -2.65 11.80
N ALA A 130 3.45 -3.67 11.62
CA ALA A 130 3.01 -5.05 11.54
C ALA A 130 2.42 -5.54 12.88
N ALA A 131 3.04 -5.20 14.01
CA ALA A 131 2.53 -5.52 15.33
C ALA A 131 1.18 -4.83 15.61
N TRP A 132 1.07 -3.52 15.30
CA TRP A 132 -0.19 -2.80 15.40
C TRP A 132 -1.28 -3.41 14.52
N ALA A 133 -0.95 -3.75 13.26
CA ALA A 133 -1.90 -4.34 12.33
C ALA A 133 -2.38 -5.71 12.82
N PHE A 134 -1.47 -6.55 13.33
CA PHE A 134 -1.80 -7.84 13.91
C PHE A 134 -2.78 -7.70 15.08
N GLU A 135 -2.51 -6.76 15.98
CA GLU A 135 -3.40 -6.47 17.12
C GLU A 135 -4.80 -6.02 16.65
N LYS A 136 -4.88 -5.20 15.59
CA LYS A 136 -6.15 -4.72 15.04
C LYS A 136 -7.01 -5.82 14.44
N ILE A 137 -6.42 -6.79 13.75
CA ILE A 137 -7.18 -7.86 13.10
C ILE A 137 -7.51 -9.04 14.02
N THR A 138 -6.82 -9.16 15.16
CA THR A 138 -7.04 -10.23 16.15
C THR A 138 -7.94 -9.83 17.31
N LYS A 139 -8.03 -8.54 17.64
CA LYS A 139 -8.92 -8.08 18.72
C LYS A 139 -10.41 -8.26 18.33
N PRO A 140 -11.24 -8.88 19.20
CA PRO A 140 -12.68 -8.88 19.02
C PRO A 140 -13.23 -7.45 19.03
N GLU A 141 -14.28 -7.20 18.24
CA GLU A 141 -15.06 -5.96 18.35
C GLU A 141 -15.62 -5.85 19.77
N GLN A 142 -15.45 -4.68 20.40
CA GLN A 142 -16.15 -4.34 21.65
C GLN A 142 -17.61 -4.03 21.34
#